data_AF-U7D8L8-F1
#
_entry.id   AF-U7D8L8-F1
#
_cell.length_a   1.000
_cell.length_b   1.000
_cell.length_c   1.000
_cell.angle_alpha   90.00
_cell.angle_beta   90.00
_cell.angle_gamma   90.00
#
_symmetry.space_group_name_H-M   'P 1'
#
loop_
_entity.id
_entity.type
_entity.pdbx_description
1 polymer ?
#
loop_
_entity_poly.entity_id
_entity_poly.type
_entity_poly.pdbx_seq_one_letter_code
_entity_poly.pdbx_strand_id
1 'polypeptide(L)'
;MKNAVITTERTALFHLCENDVDLFLPLFTNPEAMRWFPSVMDRKQVQEWVDMVRGCYDRDGFGFYKIIRHDDQQLLGYCGPILQKDVDGVDEIEFGYALIPEFWGNGYARETARAALEYVFRSLGASRCISLIRPENTPSIRVAEHNGLSFEKAVDRWGFIHHVYTLSREDFQ
;
A
#
# COMPACT_ATOMS: atom_id res chain seq x y z
N MET A 1 12.88 -15.15 -9.34
CA MET A 1 12.27 -13.82 -9.18
C MET A 1 12.42 -12.93 -10.43
N LYS A 2 12.40 -13.49 -11.65
CA LYS A 2 12.36 -12.63 -12.85
C LYS A 2 11.04 -11.84 -12.82
N ASN A 3 11.10 -10.54 -13.11
CA ASN A 3 9.95 -9.62 -13.22
C ASN A 3 9.38 -9.03 -11.90
N ALA A 4 10.11 -9.14 -10.78
CA ALA A 4 9.76 -8.36 -9.59
C ALA A 4 9.95 -6.86 -9.86
N VAL A 5 9.01 -6.03 -9.41
CA VAL A 5 9.10 -4.57 -9.51
C VAL A 5 9.97 -4.02 -8.39
N ILE A 6 9.80 -4.55 -7.18
CA ILE A 6 10.58 -4.20 -5.98
C ILE A 6 11.01 -5.51 -5.33
N THR A 7 12.24 -5.57 -4.84
CA THR A 7 12.77 -6.72 -4.10
C THR A 7 13.32 -6.26 -2.76
N THR A 8 13.07 -7.04 -1.72
CA THR A 8 13.58 -6.83 -0.37
C THR A 8 14.43 -8.04 0.05
N GLU A 9 14.84 -8.11 1.31
CA GLU A 9 15.57 -9.27 1.82
C GLU A 9 14.69 -10.54 1.81
N ARG A 10 13.43 -10.42 2.27
CA ARG A 10 12.54 -11.57 2.50
C ARG A 10 11.37 -11.66 1.51
N THR A 11 11.14 -10.62 0.71
CA THR A 11 9.96 -10.52 -0.15
C THR A 11 10.26 -9.90 -1.52
N ALA A 12 9.41 -10.17 -2.48
CA ALA A 12 9.40 -9.50 -3.77
C ALA A 12 7.97 -9.05 -4.10
N LEU A 13 7.86 -7.86 -4.68
CA LEU A 13 6.61 -7.22 -5.05
C LEU A 13 6.41 -7.32 -6.57
N PHE A 14 5.23 -7.79 -6.98
CA PHE A 14 4.90 -8.04 -8.37
C PHE A 14 3.61 -7.30 -8.77
N HIS A 15 3.46 -7.03 -10.06
CA HIS A 15 2.17 -6.62 -10.61
C HIS A 15 1.09 -7.64 -10.27
N LEU A 16 -0.11 -7.13 -10.00
CA LEU A 16 -1.31 -7.93 -9.92
C LEU A 16 -1.70 -8.40 -11.32
N CYS A 17 -2.25 -9.60 -11.40
CA CYS A 17 -2.89 -10.15 -12.59
C CYS A 17 -4.33 -10.55 -12.29
N GLU A 18 -5.10 -10.78 -13.35
CA GLU A 18 -6.53 -11.12 -13.27
C GLU A 18 -6.79 -12.38 -12.42
N ASN A 19 -5.84 -13.30 -12.36
CA ASN A 19 -5.96 -14.56 -11.61
C ASN A 19 -5.63 -14.40 -10.12
N ASP A 20 -5.27 -13.21 -9.63
CA ASP A 20 -4.88 -13.01 -8.23
C ASP A 20 -6.08 -12.83 -7.28
N VAL A 21 -7.31 -12.72 -7.79
CA VAL A 21 -8.51 -12.45 -6.97
C VAL A 21 -8.63 -13.40 -5.79
N ASP A 22 -8.51 -14.71 -6.04
CA ASP A 22 -8.68 -15.71 -5.00
C ASP A 22 -7.54 -15.69 -3.97
N LEU A 23 -6.35 -15.19 -4.35
CA LEU A 23 -5.23 -15.04 -3.43
C LEU A 23 -5.48 -13.92 -2.41
N PHE A 24 -6.22 -12.87 -2.81
CA PHE A 24 -6.50 -11.73 -1.95
C PHE A 24 -7.75 -11.89 -1.07
N LEU A 25 -8.57 -12.93 -1.28
CA LEU A 25 -9.76 -13.18 -0.45
C LEU A 25 -9.44 -13.24 1.05
N PRO A 26 -8.40 -13.97 1.52
CA PRO A 26 -8.06 -14.02 2.95
C PRO A 26 -7.74 -12.66 3.58
N LEU A 27 -7.35 -11.66 2.76
CA LEU A 27 -7.15 -10.28 3.20
C LEU A 27 -8.49 -9.54 3.27
N PHE A 28 -9.19 -9.44 2.13
CA PHE A 28 -10.33 -8.53 1.99
C PHE A 28 -11.62 -9.05 2.60
N THR A 29 -11.76 -10.36 2.85
CA THR A 29 -12.91 -10.92 3.57
C THR A 29 -12.67 -10.95 5.08
N ASN A 30 -11.47 -10.59 5.56
CA ASN A 30 -11.12 -10.66 6.97
C ASN A 30 -11.51 -9.37 7.70
N PRO A 31 -12.43 -9.41 8.69
CA PRO A 31 -12.90 -8.21 9.40
C PRO A 31 -11.80 -7.51 10.20
N GLU A 32 -10.76 -8.21 10.63
CA GLU A 32 -9.64 -7.62 11.36
C GLU A 32 -8.74 -6.82 10.43
N ALA A 33 -8.40 -7.38 9.26
CA ALA A 33 -7.64 -6.67 8.24
C ALA A 33 -8.41 -5.46 7.67
N MET A 34 -9.72 -5.62 7.49
CA MET A 34 -10.59 -4.61 6.92
C MET A 34 -11.19 -3.65 7.95
N ARG A 35 -10.77 -3.73 9.23
CA ARG A 35 -11.32 -2.91 10.33
C ARG A 35 -11.35 -1.40 10.03
N TRP A 36 -10.36 -0.91 9.28
CA TRP A 36 -10.22 0.52 8.95
C TRP A 36 -10.69 0.87 7.53
N PHE A 37 -11.19 -0.11 6.80
CA PHE A 37 -11.83 0.06 5.51
C PHE A 37 -13.35 0.22 5.69
N PRO A 38 -14.09 0.72 4.68
CA PRO A 38 -15.54 0.90 4.78
C PRO A 38 -16.30 -0.40 5.10
N SER A 39 -15.85 -1.52 4.56
CA SER A 39 -16.39 -2.86 4.84
C SER A 39 -15.40 -3.94 4.39
N VAL A 40 -15.64 -5.18 4.82
CA VAL A 40 -15.10 -6.35 4.10
C VAL A 40 -15.63 -6.38 2.66
N MET A 41 -14.91 -7.07 1.77
CA MET A 41 -15.29 -7.23 0.37
C MET A 41 -15.72 -8.66 0.09
N ASP A 42 -16.70 -8.83 -0.76
CA ASP A 42 -16.97 -10.10 -1.42
C ASP A 42 -16.00 -10.34 -2.60
N ARG A 43 -16.06 -11.53 -3.21
CA ARG A 43 -15.18 -11.88 -4.34
C ARG A 43 -15.32 -10.93 -5.53
N LYS A 44 -16.53 -10.42 -5.80
CA LYS A 44 -16.77 -9.50 -6.92
C LYS A 44 -16.10 -8.16 -6.65
N GLN A 45 -16.23 -7.64 -5.43
CA GLN A 45 -15.57 -6.41 -5.00
C GLN A 45 -14.04 -6.55 -5.00
N VAL A 46 -13.50 -7.74 -4.66
CA VAL A 46 -12.06 -8.02 -4.82
C VAL A 46 -11.64 -8.02 -6.29
N GLN A 47 -12.43 -8.59 -7.20
CA GLN A 47 -12.19 -8.51 -8.64
C GLN A 47 -12.16 -7.05 -9.12
N GLU A 48 -13.15 -6.24 -8.73
CA GLU A 48 -13.20 -4.82 -9.05
C GLU A 48 -11.98 -4.05 -8.54
N TRP A 49 -11.49 -4.38 -7.34
CA TRP A 49 -10.25 -3.82 -6.80
C TRP A 49 -9.02 -4.25 -7.61
N VAL A 50 -8.91 -5.54 -7.97
CA VAL A 50 -7.80 -6.05 -8.80
C VAL A 50 -7.78 -5.34 -10.16
N ASP A 51 -8.94 -5.18 -10.80
CA ASP A 51 -9.05 -4.52 -12.10
C ASP A 51 -8.75 -3.02 -12.01
N MET A 52 -9.17 -2.36 -10.92
CA MET A 52 -8.81 -0.97 -10.65
C MET A 52 -7.30 -0.81 -10.51
N VAL A 53 -6.64 -1.64 -9.70
CA VAL A 53 -5.18 -1.59 -9.52
C VAL A 53 -4.45 -1.86 -10.82
N ARG A 54 -4.91 -2.83 -11.63
CA ARG A 54 -4.35 -3.11 -12.95
C ARG A 54 -4.48 -1.92 -13.89
N GLY A 55 -5.63 -1.24 -13.89
CA GLY A 55 -5.84 -0.01 -14.65
C GLY A 55 -4.92 1.14 -14.23
N CYS A 56 -4.44 1.17 -12.98
CA CYS A 56 -3.43 2.15 -12.55
C CYS A 56 -2.08 1.91 -13.25
N TYR A 57 -1.69 0.67 -13.51
CA TYR A 57 -0.42 0.39 -14.20
C TYR A 57 -0.40 0.99 -15.61
N ASP A 58 -1.51 0.87 -16.36
CA ASP A 58 -1.61 1.42 -17.70
C ASP A 58 -1.73 2.95 -17.70
N ARG A 59 -2.42 3.52 -16.72
CA ARG A 59 -2.72 4.96 -16.64
C ARG A 59 -1.56 5.77 -16.06
N ASP A 60 -0.97 5.29 -14.97
CA ASP A 60 -0.02 6.04 -14.14
C ASP A 60 1.39 5.43 -14.18
N GLY A 61 1.55 4.23 -14.74
CA GLY A 61 2.83 3.51 -14.79
C GLY A 61 3.18 2.78 -13.48
N PHE A 62 2.33 2.87 -12.46
CA PHE A 62 2.51 2.23 -11.16
C PHE A 62 1.17 1.95 -10.47
N GLY A 63 1.20 1.14 -9.43
CA GLY A 63 0.04 0.83 -8.58
C GLY A 63 0.46 -0.01 -7.39
N PHE A 64 -0.50 -0.49 -6.60
CA PHE A 64 -0.21 -1.47 -5.56
C PHE A 64 0.35 -2.75 -6.17
N TYR A 65 1.31 -3.38 -5.49
CA TYR A 65 1.94 -4.63 -5.91
C TYR A 65 1.66 -5.72 -4.90
N LYS A 66 1.55 -6.97 -5.36
CA LYS A 66 1.37 -8.13 -4.48
C LYS A 66 2.70 -8.52 -3.84
N ILE A 67 2.70 -8.74 -2.54
CA ILE A 67 3.91 -9.09 -1.76
C ILE A 67 4.02 -10.61 -1.69
N ILE A 68 5.07 -11.16 -2.27
CA ILE A 68 5.36 -12.60 -2.25
C ILE A 68 6.59 -12.86 -1.41
N ARG A 69 6.48 -13.75 -0.41
CA ARG A 69 7.61 -14.17 0.42
C ARG A 69 8.58 -15.07 -0.36
N HIS A 70 9.87 -14.88 -0.16
CA HIS A 70 10.90 -15.67 -0.87
C HIS A 70 10.83 -17.17 -0.51
N ASP A 71 10.72 -17.49 0.77
CA ASP A 71 10.91 -18.84 1.29
C ASP A 71 9.92 -19.86 0.74
N ASP A 72 8.64 -19.48 0.62
CA ASP A 72 7.54 -20.39 0.30
C ASP A 72 6.55 -19.82 -0.72
N GLN A 73 6.85 -18.66 -1.31
CA GLN A 73 6.04 -18.01 -2.32
C GLN A 73 4.61 -17.66 -1.86
N GLN A 74 4.39 -17.55 -0.55
CA GLN A 74 3.10 -17.11 -0.01
C GLN A 74 2.83 -15.63 -0.33
N LEU A 75 1.58 -15.34 -0.70
CA LEU A 75 1.07 -13.97 -0.76
C LEU A 75 0.90 -13.44 0.67
N LEU A 76 1.56 -12.33 0.98
CA LEU A 76 1.44 -11.69 2.29
C LEU A 76 0.40 -10.57 2.31
N GLY A 77 0.03 -10.04 1.15
CA GLY A 77 -0.84 -8.89 0.99
C GLY A 77 -0.37 -8.00 -0.17
N TYR A 78 -0.58 -6.70 -0.08
CA TYR A 78 -0.11 -5.74 -1.07
C TYR A 78 0.60 -4.54 -0.45
N CYS A 79 1.45 -3.90 -1.24
CA CYS A 79 2.19 -2.69 -0.87
C CYS A 79 2.61 -1.95 -2.15
N GLY A 80 2.58 -0.62 -2.13
CA GLY A 80 3.05 0.17 -3.26
C GLY A 80 2.45 1.58 -3.30
N PRO A 81 2.84 2.36 -4.33
CA PRO A 81 2.25 3.65 -4.58
C PRO A 81 0.91 3.55 -5.33
N ILE A 82 0.02 4.52 -5.09
CA ILE A 82 -1.16 4.78 -5.91
C ILE A 82 -1.35 6.29 -6.05
N LEU A 83 -1.82 6.73 -7.21
CA LEU A 83 -2.13 8.14 -7.41
C LEU A 83 -3.52 8.45 -6.83
N GLN A 84 -3.55 9.27 -5.79
CA GLN A 84 -4.78 9.81 -5.24
C GLN A 84 -5.10 11.16 -5.87
N LYS A 85 -6.29 11.27 -6.44
CA LYS A 85 -6.81 12.52 -6.96
C LYS A 85 -7.48 13.32 -5.86
N ASP A 86 -7.37 14.64 -5.95
CA ASP A 86 -8.09 15.60 -5.12
C ASP A 86 -7.97 15.34 -3.60
N VAL A 87 -6.74 15.19 -3.12
CA VAL A 87 -6.43 15.24 -1.69
C VAL A 87 -6.34 16.71 -1.28
N ASP A 88 -7.49 17.29 -0.93
CA ASP A 88 -7.60 18.70 -0.55
C ASP A 88 -7.15 19.64 -1.68
N GLY A 89 -7.64 19.38 -2.90
CA GLY A 89 -7.34 20.17 -4.10
C GLY A 89 -6.05 19.80 -4.83
N VAL A 90 -5.30 18.78 -4.39
CA VAL A 90 -4.01 18.40 -4.99
C VAL A 90 -3.97 16.90 -5.29
N ASP A 91 -3.36 16.53 -6.41
CA ASP A 91 -3.08 15.13 -6.75
C ASP A 91 -1.82 14.66 -6.02
N GLU A 92 -1.90 13.52 -5.35
CA GLU A 92 -0.86 13.02 -4.45
C GLU A 92 -0.48 11.58 -4.77
N ILE A 93 0.81 11.28 -4.73
CA ILE A 93 1.28 9.88 -4.72
C ILE A 93 1.16 9.38 -3.28
N GLU A 94 0.24 8.45 -3.06
CA GLU A 94 0.05 7.80 -1.79
C GLU A 94 0.83 6.48 -1.74
N PHE A 95 1.61 6.29 -0.68
CA PHE A 95 2.09 5.00 -0.25
C PHE A 95 1.04 4.30 0.64
N GLY A 96 0.67 3.08 0.25
CA GLY A 96 -0.27 2.24 1.00
C GLY A 96 0.14 0.77 1.04
N TYR A 97 -0.35 0.06 2.05
CA TYR A 97 -0.15 -1.38 2.20
C TYR A 97 -1.28 -2.02 3.01
N ALA A 98 -1.47 -3.32 2.83
CA ALA A 98 -2.24 -4.14 3.75
C ALA A 98 -1.69 -5.58 3.73
N LEU A 99 -1.66 -6.22 4.89
CA LEU A 99 -1.16 -7.59 5.06
C LEU A 99 -2.25 -8.49 5.61
N ILE A 100 -2.22 -9.77 5.22
CA ILE A 100 -3.07 -10.80 5.81
C ILE A 100 -2.69 -10.92 7.31
N PRO A 101 -3.67 -11.01 8.24
CA PRO A 101 -3.39 -10.93 9.67
C PRO A 101 -2.37 -11.95 10.20
N GLU A 102 -2.31 -13.14 9.60
CA GLU A 102 -1.35 -14.18 9.96
C GLU A 102 0.12 -13.73 9.83
N PHE A 103 0.41 -12.73 8.99
CA PHE A 103 1.76 -12.21 8.77
C PHE A 103 2.09 -10.94 9.55
N TRP A 104 1.17 -10.45 10.38
CA TRP A 104 1.41 -9.28 11.23
C TRP A 104 2.48 -9.57 12.29
N GLY A 105 3.09 -8.51 12.83
CA GLY A 105 4.14 -8.64 13.86
C GLY A 105 5.50 -9.16 13.38
N ASN A 106 5.63 -9.58 12.12
CA ASN A 106 6.87 -10.15 11.56
C ASN A 106 7.78 -9.12 10.85
N GLY A 107 7.41 -7.84 10.89
CA GLY A 107 8.18 -6.73 10.29
C GLY A 107 8.00 -6.54 8.78
N TYR A 108 7.25 -7.41 8.08
CA TYR A 108 7.05 -7.31 6.62
C TYR A 108 6.47 -5.96 6.17
N ALA A 109 5.55 -5.38 6.94
CA ALA A 109 4.98 -4.08 6.60
C ALA A 109 6.04 -2.97 6.55
N ARG A 110 6.97 -2.95 7.53
CA ARG A 110 8.04 -1.96 7.58
C ARG A 110 9.04 -2.16 6.44
N GLU A 111 9.45 -3.41 6.22
CA GLU A 111 10.39 -3.78 5.17
C GLU A 111 9.87 -3.42 3.78
N THR A 112 8.64 -3.83 3.46
CA THR A 112 8.03 -3.55 2.16
C THR A 112 7.71 -2.07 1.99
N ALA A 113 7.29 -1.37 3.05
CA ALA A 113 7.09 0.07 3.03
C ALA A 113 8.37 0.83 2.68
N ARG A 114 9.49 0.47 3.30
CA ARG A 114 10.79 1.10 3.03
C ARG A 114 11.19 0.96 1.57
N ALA A 115 11.06 -0.25 1.02
CA ALA A 115 11.40 -0.53 -0.36
C ALA A 115 10.44 0.13 -1.36
N ALA A 116 9.14 0.24 -1.02
CA ALA A 116 8.16 0.96 -1.83
C ALA A 116 8.42 2.47 -1.85
N LEU A 117 8.78 3.08 -0.72
CA LEU A 117 9.18 4.50 -0.67
C LEU A 117 10.47 4.73 -1.46
N GLU A 118 11.45 3.83 -1.36
CA GLU A 118 12.66 3.90 -2.19
C GLU A 118 12.32 3.88 -3.68
N TYR A 119 11.42 2.99 -4.09
CA TYR A 119 10.92 2.92 -5.46
C TYR A 119 10.24 4.23 -5.88
N VAL A 120 9.37 4.81 -5.05
CA VAL A 120 8.69 6.08 -5.32
C VAL A 120 9.70 7.22 -5.56
N PHE A 121 10.70 7.36 -4.69
CA PHE A 121 11.63 8.47 -4.80
C PHE A 121 12.72 8.26 -5.85
N ARG A 122 13.28 7.05 -5.96
CA ARG A 122 14.43 6.76 -6.82
C ARG A 122 14.03 6.34 -8.23
N SER A 123 12.94 5.57 -8.36
CA SER A 123 12.51 5.04 -9.66
C SER A 123 11.43 5.90 -10.32
N LEU A 124 10.43 6.36 -9.54
CA LEU A 124 9.39 7.26 -10.07
C LEU A 124 9.80 8.74 -10.05
N GLY A 125 10.86 9.09 -9.30
CA GLY A 125 11.39 10.44 -9.26
C GLY A 125 10.48 11.45 -8.53
N ALA A 126 9.54 10.98 -7.71
CA ALA A 126 8.62 11.83 -6.97
C ALA A 126 9.39 12.79 -6.03
N SER A 127 8.86 13.99 -5.83
CA SER A 127 9.40 14.96 -4.86
C SER A 127 8.83 14.79 -3.45
N ARG A 128 7.61 14.23 -3.36
CA ARG A 128 6.87 13.97 -2.13
C ARG A 128 6.03 12.70 -2.27
N CYS A 129 5.74 12.07 -1.15
CA CYS A 129 4.85 10.93 -1.03
C CYS A 129 4.04 11.08 0.27
N ILE A 130 2.77 10.69 0.24
CA ILE A 130 1.90 10.73 1.42
C ILE A 130 1.42 9.33 1.83
N SER A 131 0.78 9.22 2.99
CA SER A 131 -0.04 8.07 3.39
C SER A 131 -1.29 8.58 4.09
N LEU A 132 -2.47 8.11 3.68
CA LEU A 132 -3.74 8.49 4.29
C LEU A 132 -4.13 7.45 5.34
N ILE A 133 -4.10 7.85 6.61
CA ILE A 133 -4.24 6.89 7.72
C ILE A 133 -5.38 7.35 8.63
N ARG A 134 -6.29 6.42 8.98
CA ARG A 134 -7.30 6.66 10.01
C ARG A 134 -6.62 7.01 11.34
N PRO A 135 -7.00 8.08 12.05
CA PRO A 135 -6.34 8.50 13.30
C PRO A 135 -6.25 7.38 14.36
N GLU A 136 -7.23 6.48 14.36
CA GLU A 136 -7.33 5.35 15.29
C GLU A 136 -6.46 4.14 14.88
N ASN A 137 -5.93 4.13 13.65
CA ASN A 137 -5.09 3.05 13.13
C ASN A 137 -3.62 3.21 13.57
N THR A 138 -3.40 3.11 14.89
CA THR A 138 -2.07 3.20 15.50
C THR A 138 -1.02 2.26 14.87
N PRO A 139 -1.33 1.01 14.49
CA PRO A 139 -0.35 0.16 13.80
C PRO A 139 0.17 0.74 12.49
N SER A 140 -0.70 1.34 11.68
CA SER A 140 -0.32 1.95 10.40
C SER A 140 0.48 3.23 10.61
N ILE A 141 0.08 4.07 11.57
CA ILE A 141 0.85 5.26 11.99
C ILE A 141 2.28 4.88 12.35
N ARG A 142 2.47 3.83 13.17
CA ARG A 142 3.81 3.35 13.56
C ARG A 142 4.65 2.85 12.39
N VAL A 143 4.04 2.35 11.30
CA VAL A 143 4.77 1.96 10.10
C VAL A 143 5.17 3.19 9.29
N ALA A 144 4.28 4.16 9.15
CA ALA A 144 4.58 5.43 8.48
C ALA A 144 5.72 6.18 9.19
N GLU A 145 5.60 6.41 10.50
CA GLU A 145 6.62 7.10 11.31
C GLU A 145 7.96 6.37 11.31
N HIS A 146 7.95 5.03 11.40
CA HIS A 146 9.19 4.24 11.34
C HIS A 146 9.93 4.40 10.00
N ASN A 147 9.20 4.68 8.93
CA ASN A 147 9.77 4.90 7.60
C ASN A 147 10.01 6.40 7.30
N GLY A 148 9.95 7.26 8.31
CA GLY A 148 10.29 8.67 8.22
C GLY A 148 9.12 9.60 7.83
N LEU A 149 7.92 9.08 7.59
CA LEU A 149 6.77 9.94 7.33
C LEU A 149 6.36 10.67 8.61
N SER A 150 5.91 11.91 8.48
CA SER A 150 5.46 12.75 9.60
C SER A 150 4.06 13.30 9.35
N PHE A 151 3.29 13.52 10.41
CA PHE A 151 1.95 14.10 10.29
C PHE A 151 2.02 15.52 9.71
N GLU A 152 1.25 15.77 8.64
CA GLU A 152 1.13 17.09 7.99
C GLU A 152 -0.20 17.76 8.35
N LYS A 153 -1.32 17.07 8.08
CA LYS A 153 -2.68 17.60 8.23
C LYS A 153 -3.72 16.50 8.35
N ALA A 154 -4.95 16.88 8.69
CA ALA A 154 -6.12 16.00 8.61
C ALA A 154 -7.02 16.43 7.45
N VAL A 155 -7.59 15.45 6.74
CA VAL A 155 -8.52 15.66 5.62
C VAL A 155 -9.76 14.78 5.78
N ASP A 156 -10.92 15.24 5.33
CA ASP A 156 -12.10 14.38 5.16
C ASP A 156 -12.00 13.70 3.79
N ARG A 157 -11.97 12.37 3.80
CA ARG A 157 -12.04 11.55 2.59
C ARG A 157 -12.97 10.38 2.82
N TRP A 158 -13.83 10.14 1.84
CA TRP A 158 -14.76 9.02 1.86
C TRP A 158 -15.68 9.00 3.10
N GLY A 159 -16.00 10.17 3.66
CA GLY A 159 -16.84 10.31 4.85
C GLY A 159 -16.10 10.01 6.16
N PHE A 160 -14.77 9.98 6.14
CA PHE A 160 -13.93 9.72 7.31
C PHE A 160 -12.75 10.67 7.37
N ILE A 161 -12.36 11.05 8.59
CA ILE A 161 -11.12 11.78 8.83
C ILE A 161 -9.94 10.84 8.60
N HIS A 162 -9.01 11.30 7.76
CA HIS A 162 -7.71 10.69 7.54
C HIS A 162 -6.62 11.70 7.91
N HIS A 163 -5.61 11.23 8.62
CA HIS A 163 -4.36 11.95 8.80
C HIS A 163 -3.48 11.73 7.56
N VAL A 164 -2.99 12.83 6.99
CA VAL A 164 -1.98 12.84 5.93
C VAL A 164 -0.62 12.78 6.62
N TYR A 165 0.06 11.66 6.45
CA TYR A 165 1.47 11.52 6.78
C TYR A 165 2.29 11.76 5.52
N THR A 166 3.34 12.57 5.58
CA THR A 166 4.10 13.01 4.40
C THR A 166 5.59 12.73 4.55
N LEU A 167 6.27 12.51 3.43
CA LEU A 167 7.72 12.43 3.34
C LEU A 167 8.18 13.07 2.03
N SER A 168 9.18 13.95 2.13
CA SER A 168 9.84 14.54 0.97
C SER A 168 11.00 13.66 0.49
N ARG A 169 11.40 13.82 -0.78
CA ARG A 169 12.59 13.15 -1.30
C ARG A 169 13.88 13.62 -0.60
N GLU A 170 13.92 14.86 -0.14
CA GLU A 170 15.08 15.43 0.55
C GLU A 170 15.27 14.82 1.94
N ASP A 171 14.17 14.50 2.62
CA ASP A 171 14.16 13.86 3.94
C ASP A 171 14.28 12.33 3.87
N PHE A 172 14.12 11.74 2.67
CA PHE A 172 14.28 10.31 2.45
C PHE A 172 15.76 9.91 2.41
N GLN A 173 16.29 9.47 3.56
CA GLN A 173 17.62 8.87 3.70
C GLN A 173 17.63 7.37 3.36
#